data_AF-A0A2Z7BWU9-F1
#
_entry.id   AF-A0A2Z7BWU9-F1
#
_cell.length_a   1.000
_cell.length_b   1.000
_cell.length_c   1.000
_cell.angle_alpha   90.00
_cell.angle_beta   90.00
_cell.angle_gamma   90.00
#
_symmetry.space_group_name_H-M   'P 1'
#
loop_
_entity.id
_entity.type
_entity.pdbx_description
1 polymer ?
#
loop_
_entity_poly.entity_id
_entity_poly.type
_entity_poly.pdbx_seq_one_letter_code
_entity_poly.pdbx_strand_id
1 'polypeptide(L)'
;MPPRRGGGRWTRRSEGESRAGSDDDAQVDDVTRQIGGMELVLARFQRKNPPTLAGTEGSARAEAWLVQMEELFDTLEYAPEKRLKLEVLQLRDDAQRWWRST
;
A
#
# COMPACT_ATOMS: atom_id res chain seq x y z
N MET A 1 53.18 49.11 -21.97
CA MET A 1 51.75 49.48 -21.90
C MET A 1 50.96 48.54 -22.82
N PRO A 2 49.88 47.90 -22.33
CA PRO A 2 49.04 46.92 -23.05
C PRO A 2 47.83 47.61 -23.75
N PRO A 3 46.85 46.84 -24.25
CA PRO A 3 45.57 46.93 -23.55
C PRO A 3 44.99 45.57 -23.11
N ARG A 4 44.26 45.65 -22.00
CA ARG A 4 43.39 44.62 -21.42
C ARG A 4 41.94 44.88 -21.87
N ARG A 5 41.18 43.83 -22.21
CA ARG A 5 39.72 43.72 -22.01
C ARG A 5 39.29 42.31 -22.42
N GLY A 6 38.78 41.48 -21.51
CA GLY A 6 37.35 41.42 -21.14
C GLY A 6 36.81 40.12 -21.75
N GLY A 7 36.55 39.08 -20.96
CA GLY A 7 35.26 38.95 -20.28
C GLY A 7 34.25 38.34 -21.25
N GLY A 8 34.03 37.02 -21.16
CA GLY A 8 33.16 36.33 -22.11
C GLY A 8 32.90 34.90 -21.72
N ARG A 9 32.13 34.73 -20.65
CA ARG A 9 31.34 33.55 -20.30
C ARG A 9 30.81 32.86 -21.57
N TRP A 10 31.28 31.65 -21.86
CA TRP A 10 30.52 30.71 -22.66
C TRP A 10 29.92 29.69 -21.71
N THR A 11 28.62 29.83 -21.52
CA THR A 11 27.76 28.82 -20.94
C THR A 11 27.96 27.55 -21.76
N ARG A 12 28.52 26.50 -21.15
CA ARG A 12 28.25 25.15 -21.64
C ARG A 12 26.77 24.93 -21.39
N ARG A 13 26.03 25.21 -22.46
CA ARG A 13 24.67 24.80 -22.77
C ARG A 13 24.25 23.65 -21.86
N SER A 14 23.44 23.98 -20.86
CA SER A 14 22.54 23.01 -20.22
C SER A 14 21.56 22.60 -21.30
N GLU A 15 21.93 21.59 -22.08
CA GLU A 15 21.00 20.87 -22.92
C GLU A 15 20.02 20.21 -21.97
N GLY A 16 18.73 20.48 -22.20
CA GLY A 16 17.66 20.09 -21.31
C GLY A 16 17.61 18.59 -21.17
N GLU A 17 18.13 18.08 -20.05
CA GLU A 17 17.67 16.83 -19.48
C GLU A 17 16.22 17.04 -19.03
N SER A 18 15.34 16.72 -19.97
CA SER A 18 14.13 15.93 -19.74
C SER A 18 13.47 16.18 -18.39
N ARG A 19 12.71 17.28 -18.30
CA ARG A 19 11.70 17.50 -17.24
C ARG A 19 10.49 16.56 -17.34
N ALA A 20 10.63 15.44 -18.07
CA ALA A 20 9.59 14.44 -18.25
C ALA A 20 9.88 13.13 -17.49
N GLY A 21 11.07 12.95 -16.87
CA GLY A 21 11.34 11.79 -16.00
C GLY A 21 10.96 12.03 -14.54
N SER A 22 10.96 13.28 -14.08
CA SER A 22 10.88 13.59 -12.64
C SER A 22 9.54 13.30 -11.97
N ASP A 23 8.43 13.29 -12.71
CA ASP A 23 7.10 13.05 -12.15
C ASP A 23 6.79 11.55 -12.09
N ASP A 24 7.09 10.84 -13.18
CA ASP A 24 6.97 9.39 -13.26
C ASP A 24 7.91 8.68 -12.27
N ASP A 25 9.17 9.10 -12.16
CA ASP A 25 10.14 8.52 -11.22
C ASP A 25 9.70 8.73 -9.74
N ALA A 26 9.17 9.91 -9.41
CA ALA A 26 8.64 10.17 -8.06
C ALA A 26 7.36 9.38 -7.77
N GLN A 27 6.51 9.16 -8.78
CA GLN A 27 5.31 8.35 -8.66
C GLN A 27 5.66 6.87 -8.43
N VAL A 28 6.66 6.31 -9.12
CA VAL A 28 7.06 4.92 -8.89
C VAL A 28 7.69 4.72 -7.51
N ASP A 29 8.46 5.69 -6.99
CA ASP A 29 9.01 5.62 -5.62
C ASP A 29 7.90 5.67 -4.55
N ASP A 30 6.87 6.51 -4.73
CA ASP A 30 5.72 6.54 -3.82
C ASP A 30 4.92 5.22 -3.87
N VAL A 31 4.65 4.72 -5.08
CA VAL A 31 3.93 3.46 -5.29
C VAL A 31 4.73 2.28 -4.72
N THR A 32 6.04 2.21 -4.94
CA THR A 32 6.88 1.13 -4.38
C THR A 32 6.96 1.20 -2.87
N ARG A 33 7.00 2.40 -2.28
CA ARG A 33 6.92 2.58 -0.82
C ARG A 33 5.56 2.17 -0.27
N GLN A 34 4.48 2.48 -0.98
CA GLN A 34 3.12 2.06 -0.64
C GLN A 34 2.96 0.54 -0.74
N ILE A 35 3.50 -0.09 -1.80
CA ILE A 35 3.52 -1.54 -2.00
C ILE A 35 4.32 -2.22 -0.89
N GLY A 36 5.53 -1.75 -0.59
CA GLY A 36 6.35 -2.27 0.51
C GLY A 36 5.67 -2.12 1.87
N GLY A 37 4.95 -1.02 2.08
CA GLY A 37 4.12 -0.81 3.26
C GLY A 37 2.95 -1.81 3.35
N MET A 38 2.30 -2.11 2.23
CA MET A 38 1.21 -3.09 2.17
C MET A 38 1.73 -4.53 2.34
N GLU A 39 2.88 -4.87 1.77
CA GLU A 39 3.50 -6.19 1.89
C GLU A 39 3.88 -6.49 3.35
N LEU A 40 4.44 -5.50 4.06
CA LEU A 40 4.71 -5.63 5.50
C LEU A 40 3.43 -5.82 6.32
N VAL A 41 2.35 -5.12 5.95
CA VAL A 41 1.02 -5.29 6.57
C VAL A 41 0.50 -6.71 6.35
N LEU A 42 0.55 -7.21 5.13
CA LEU A 42 0.13 -8.57 4.80
C LEU A 42 1.00 -9.62 5.51
N ALA A 43 2.32 -9.46 5.51
CA ALA A 43 3.22 -10.39 6.18
C ALA A 43 2.97 -10.45 7.69
N ARG A 44 2.78 -9.30 8.35
CA ARG A 44 2.48 -9.24 9.78
C ARG A 44 1.11 -9.83 10.11
N PHE A 45 0.11 -9.58 9.27
CA PHE A 45 -1.22 -10.17 9.39
C PHE A 45 -1.17 -11.70 9.25
N GLN A 46 -0.55 -12.23 8.18
CA GLN A 46 -0.42 -13.68 7.96
C GLN A 46 0.38 -14.37 9.06
N ARG A 47 1.42 -13.71 9.62
CA ARG A 47 2.19 -14.23 10.76
C ARG A 47 1.35 -14.43 12.03
N LYS A 48 0.23 -13.73 12.16
CA LYS A 48 -0.71 -13.89 13.28
C LYS A 48 -1.72 -15.01 13.05
N ASN A 49 -1.67 -15.69 11.90
CA ASN A 49 -2.56 -16.77 11.52
C ASN A 49 -4.04 -16.42 11.73
N PRO A 50 -4.56 -15.43 10.98
CA PRO A 50 -5.91 -14.93 11.17
C PRO A 50 -6.94 -16.04 10.89
N PRO A 51 -8.05 -16.07 11.64
CA PRO A 51 -9.10 -17.05 11.42
C PRO A 51 -9.81 -16.80 10.07
N THR A 52 -10.32 -17.88 9.46
CA THR A 52 -11.11 -17.80 8.21
C THR A 52 -12.59 -18.00 8.49
N LEU A 53 -13.44 -17.42 7.62
CA LEU A 53 -14.89 -17.55 7.68
C LEU A 53 -15.42 -18.12 6.36
N ALA A 54 -16.03 -19.29 6.41
CA ALA A 54 -16.81 -19.90 5.34
C ALA A 54 -18.29 -19.52 5.46
N GLY A 55 -18.98 -19.38 4.33
CA GLY A 55 -20.38 -18.89 4.34
C GLY A 55 -21.43 -19.89 4.82
N THR A 56 -21.04 -21.11 5.21
CA THR A 56 -21.93 -22.09 5.85
C THR A 56 -21.97 -21.96 7.38
N GLU A 57 -21.20 -21.04 7.94
CA GLU A 57 -21.05 -20.92 9.38
C GLU A 57 -22.19 -20.09 9.97
N GLY A 58 -22.83 -20.63 11.02
CA GLY A 58 -23.97 -19.96 11.67
C GLY A 58 -23.57 -18.62 12.29
N SER A 59 -24.56 -17.75 12.52
CA SER A 59 -24.38 -16.38 13.04
C SER A 59 -23.41 -16.29 14.22
N ALA A 60 -23.52 -17.19 15.20
CA ALA A 60 -22.66 -17.21 16.38
C ALA A 60 -21.17 -17.43 16.04
N ARG A 61 -20.86 -18.19 14.99
CA ARG A 61 -19.48 -18.43 14.54
C ARG A 61 -18.94 -17.26 13.73
N ALA A 62 -19.80 -16.57 12.99
CA ALA A 62 -19.44 -15.31 12.32
C ALA A 62 -19.16 -14.18 13.32
N GLU A 63 -19.97 -14.07 14.37
CA GLU A 63 -19.75 -13.10 15.47
C GLU A 63 -18.45 -13.39 16.22
N ALA A 64 -18.20 -14.66 16.58
CA ALA A 64 -16.95 -15.05 17.23
C ALA A 64 -15.71 -14.84 16.33
N TRP A 65 -15.86 -14.97 15.01
CA TRP A 65 -14.81 -14.66 14.04
C TRP A 65 -14.53 -13.15 13.99
N LEU A 66 -15.56 -12.31 13.96
CA LEU A 66 -15.41 -10.85 13.96
C LEU A 66 -14.66 -10.35 15.20
N VAL A 67 -15.03 -10.81 16.39
CA VAL A 67 -14.36 -10.42 17.64
C VAL A 67 -12.86 -10.77 17.60
N GLN A 68 -12.52 -11.97 17.11
CA GLN A 68 -11.12 -12.38 16.98
C GLN A 68 -10.35 -11.54 15.95
N MET A 69 -11.01 -11.13 14.86
CA MET A 69 -10.42 -10.27 13.84
C MET A 69 -10.18 -8.86 14.39
N GLU A 70 -11.13 -8.30 15.14
CA GLU A 70 -11.01 -6.98 15.79
C GLU A 70 -9.82 -6.94 16.76
N GLU A 71 -9.70 -7.93 17.65
CA GLU A 71 -8.57 -8.04 18.59
C GLU A 71 -7.22 -8.11 17.85
N LEU A 72 -7.20 -8.85 16.73
CA LEU A 72 -6.00 -8.99 15.91
C LEU A 72 -5.64 -7.66 15.23
N PHE A 73 -6.62 -6.89 14.76
CA PHE A 73 -6.35 -5.57 14.18
C PHE A 73 -5.97 -4.50 15.19
N ASP A 74 -6.53 -4.54 16.39
CA ASP A 74 -6.15 -3.63 17.48
C ASP A 74 -4.71 -3.87 17.91
N THR A 75 -4.27 -5.12 17.99
CA THR A 75 -2.87 -5.48 18.25
C THR A 75 -1.90 -4.97 17.17
N LEU A 76 -2.40 -4.79 15.94
CA LEU A 76 -1.61 -4.37 14.79
C LEU A 76 -1.71 -2.86 14.51
N GLU A 77 -2.56 -2.14 15.25
CA GLU A 77 -2.85 -0.70 15.10
C GLU A 77 -3.19 -0.31 13.65
N TYR A 78 -3.93 -1.17 12.94
CA TYR A 78 -4.31 -0.89 11.56
C TYR A 78 -5.44 0.13 11.48
N ALA A 79 -5.32 1.06 10.54
CA ALA A 79 -6.42 1.95 10.15
C ALA A 79 -7.60 1.16 9.59
N PRO A 80 -8.86 1.59 9.82
CA PRO A 80 -10.06 0.82 9.47
C PRO A 80 -10.14 0.47 7.97
N GLU A 81 -9.61 1.31 7.08
CA GLU A 81 -9.58 1.06 5.64
C GLU A 81 -8.68 -0.13 5.27
N LYS A 82 -7.66 -0.40 6.09
CA LYS A 82 -6.77 -1.56 5.92
C LYS A 82 -7.38 -2.82 6.53
N ARG A 83 -8.13 -2.70 7.63
CA ARG A 83 -8.81 -3.82 8.30
C ARG A 83 -9.78 -4.53 7.37
N LEU A 84 -10.67 -3.76 6.73
CA LEU A 84 -11.66 -4.30 5.80
C LEU A 84 -11.01 -5.09 4.65
N LYS A 85 -9.92 -4.57 4.07
CA LYS A 85 -9.19 -5.27 3.00
C LYS A 85 -8.63 -6.61 3.47
N LEU A 86 -8.19 -6.70 4.72
CA LEU A 86 -7.64 -7.92 5.32
C LEU A 86 -8.73 -8.91 5.74
N GLU A 87 -9.89 -8.43 6.21
CA GLU A 87 -11.07 -9.24 6.52
C GLU A 87 -11.61 -9.95 5.29
N VAL A 88 -11.77 -9.22 4.18
CA VAL A 88 -12.24 -9.77 2.91
C VAL A 88 -11.30 -10.87 2.39
N LEU A 89 -9.99 -10.80 2.70
CA LEU A 89 -9.03 -11.85 2.36
C LEU A 89 -9.23 -13.14 3.17
N GLN A 90 -9.95 -13.11 4.29
CA GLN A 90 -10.22 -14.28 5.13
C GLN A 90 -11.58 -14.93 4.85
N LEU A 91 -12.45 -14.26 4.09
CA LEU A 91 -13.71 -14.85 3.62
C LEU A 91 -13.44 -15.98 2.61
N ARG A 92 -14.18 -17.08 2.75
CA ARG A 92 -14.10 -18.27 1.90
C ARG A 92 -15.51 -18.67 1.42
N ASP A 93 -15.54 -19.45 0.35
CA ASP A 93 -16.75 -20.09 -0.18
C ASP A 93 -17.94 -19.12 -0.33
N ASP A 94 -19.07 -19.46 0.27
CA ASP A 94 -20.33 -18.72 0.17
C ASP A 94 -20.22 -17.31 0.75
N ALA A 95 -19.35 -17.07 1.75
CA ALA A 95 -19.15 -15.74 2.33
C ALA A 95 -18.44 -14.82 1.33
N GLN A 96 -17.45 -15.35 0.61
CA GLN A 96 -16.77 -14.61 -0.45
C GLN A 96 -17.71 -14.34 -1.63
N ARG A 97 -18.57 -15.31 -1.97
CA ARG A 97 -19.55 -15.16 -3.04
C ARG A 97 -20.60 -14.09 -2.73
N TRP A 98 -21.11 -14.06 -1.50
CA TRP A 98 -22.02 -13.03 -1.03
C TRP A 98 -21.39 -11.64 -1.08
N TRP A 99 -20.15 -11.50 -0.59
CA TRP A 99 -19.42 -10.23 -0.61
C TRP A 99 -19.18 -9.69 -2.03
N ARG A 100 -19.00 -10.55 -3.02
CA ARG A 100 -18.84 -10.13 -4.44
C ARG A 100 -20.16 -9.81 -5.13
N SER A 101 -21.28 -10.19 -4.53
CA SER A 101 -22.62 -9.94 -5.08
C SER A 101 -23.28 -8.68 -4.54
N THR A 102 -22.66 -8.03 -3.53
CA THR A 102 -23.08 -6.72 -3.02
C THR A 102 -22.47 -5.58 -3.81
#